data_AF-A0A3D5Y4V1-F1
#
_entry.id   AF-A0A3D5Y4V1-F1
#
_cell.length_a   1.000
_cell.length_b   1.000
_cell.length_c   1.000
_cell.angle_alpha   90.00
_cell.angle_beta   90.00
_cell.angle_gamma   90.00
#
_symmetry.space_group_name_H-M   'P 1'
#
loop_
_entity.id
_entity.type
_entity.pdbx_description
1 polymer ?
#
loop_
_entity_poly.entity_id
_entity_poly.type
_entity_poly.pdbx_seq_one_letter_code
_entity_poly.pdbx_strand_id
1 'polypeptide(L)'
;MDRPLPVDSFRQATASTARAIAGQADLAVSFTEGNAGYFDTGIRLSLPPPDLAYERVTQVRGEADGIALWLRHHDRSVHARYSPGSTVARAAFDVLETVRVESLGCQHRSGISQNLAARRQAYCRTQGYDRVAERGDGQFA
;
A
#
# COMPACT_ATOMS: atom_id res chain seq x y z
N MET A 1 -31.29 16.99 -0.18
CA MET A 1 -29.81 16.94 -0.22
C MET A 1 -29.44 15.90 -1.26
N ASP A 2 -28.65 16.29 -2.25
CA ASP A 2 -28.23 15.39 -3.33
C ASP A 2 -27.26 14.34 -2.75
N ARG A 3 -27.54 13.06 -2.93
CA ARG A 3 -26.71 11.99 -2.36
C ARG A 3 -25.47 11.85 -3.24
N PRO A 4 -24.24 11.97 -2.68
CA PRO A 4 -23.02 11.81 -3.47
C PRO A 4 -22.99 10.45 -4.16
N LEU A 5 -22.39 10.39 -5.35
CA LEU A 5 -22.23 9.13 -6.06
C LEU A 5 -21.49 8.13 -5.15
N PRO A 6 -21.82 6.82 -5.22
CA PRO A 6 -21.17 5.82 -4.38
C PRO A 6 -19.63 5.86 -4.46
N VAL A 7 -19.10 6.10 -5.65
CA VAL A 7 -17.64 6.20 -5.89
C VAL A 7 -17.01 7.40 -5.17
N ASP A 8 -17.71 8.53 -5.09
CA ASP A 8 -17.20 9.72 -4.40
C ASP A 8 -17.20 9.51 -2.89
N SER A 9 -18.26 8.86 -2.36
CA SER A 9 -18.31 8.44 -0.96
C SER A 9 -17.17 7.49 -0.60
N PHE A 10 -16.88 6.52 -1.48
CA PHE A 10 -15.76 5.60 -1.31
C PHE A 10 -14.41 6.32 -1.30
N ARG A 11 -14.18 7.25 -2.25
CA ARG A 11 -12.96 8.05 -2.33
C ARG A 11 -12.77 8.89 -1.08
N GLN A 12 -13.82 9.57 -0.62
CA GLN A 12 -13.80 10.40 0.58
C GLN A 12 -13.52 9.56 1.83
N ALA A 13 -14.22 8.45 2.03
CA ALA A 13 -14.01 7.55 3.16
C ALA A 13 -12.57 6.99 3.16
N THR A 14 -12.06 6.62 1.98
CA THR A 14 -10.72 6.09 1.82
C THR A 14 -9.67 7.14 2.17
N ALA A 15 -9.80 8.35 1.64
CA ALA A 15 -8.91 9.46 1.95
C ALA A 15 -8.89 9.77 3.45
N SER A 16 -10.05 9.99 4.08
CA SER A 16 -10.14 10.29 5.51
C SER A 16 -9.52 9.20 6.39
N THR A 17 -9.73 7.94 6.02
CA THR A 17 -9.14 6.80 6.75
C THR A 17 -7.62 6.79 6.61
N ALA A 18 -7.09 7.05 5.40
CA ALA A 18 -5.65 7.11 5.16
C ALA A 18 -5.00 8.24 6.00
N ARG A 19 -5.64 9.42 6.08
CA ARG A 19 -5.16 10.53 6.93
C ARG A 19 -5.13 10.14 8.41
N ALA A 20 -6.19 9.47 8.89
CA ALA A 20 -6.28 9.02 10.26
C ALA A 20 -5.21 7.97 10.60
N ILE A 21 -4.96 7.00 9.71
CA ILE A 21 -3.91 5.98 9.89
C ILE A 21 -2.52 6.63 9.86
N ALA A 22 -2.27 7.51 8.89
CA ALA A 22 -1.00 8.23 8.76
C ALA A 22 -0.71 9.17 9.95
N GLY A 23 -1.75 9.59 10.68
CA GLY A 23 -1.64 10.60 11.74
C GLY A 23 -1.42 12.01 11.18
N GLN A 24 -1.85 12.28 9.95
CA GLN A 24 -1.63 13.54 9.23
C GLN A 24 -2.94 14.06 8.66
N ALA A 25 -3.59 15.00 9.36
CA ALA A 25 -4.91 15.52 9.00
C ALA A 25 -4.94 16.26 7.65
N ASP A 26 -3.84 16.92 7.30
CA ASP A 26 -3.69 17.71 6.07
C ASP A 26 -3.07 16.91 4.91
N LEU A 27 -2.90 15.60 5.08
CA LEU A 27 -2.34 14.75 4.04
C LEU A 27 -3.22 14.79 2.79
N ALA A 28 -2.66 15.30 1.70
CA ALA A 28 -3.30 15.32 0.40
C ALA A 28 -3.47 13.88 -0.11
N VAL A 29 -4.70 13.51 -0.50
CA VAL A 29 -5.01 12.21 -1.09
C VAL A 29 -5.76 12.44 -2.38
N SER A 30 -5.23 11.93 -3.49
CA SER A 30 -5.83 12.03 -4.82
C SER A 30 -5.94 10.67 -5.48
N PHE A 31 -6.89 10.53 -6.41
CA PHE A 31 -7.11 9.30 -7.17
C PHE A 31 -6.79 9.57 -8.64
N THR A 32 -5.91 8.78 -9.25
CA THR A 32 -5.42 8.99 -10.61
C THR A 32 -5.36 7.69 -11.41
N GLU A 33 -5.35 7.80 -12.73
CA GLU A 33 -4.96 6.69 -13.60
C GLU A 33 -3.44 6.55 -13.54
N GLY A 34 -2.94 5.41 -13.05
CA GLY A 34 -1.49 5.16 -12.89
C GLY A 34 -1.14 4.47 -11.59
N ASN A 35 0.15 4.49 -11.25
CA ASN A 35 0.68 3.79 -10.08
C ASN A 35 0.38 4.54 -8.78
N ALA A 36 -0.09 3.82 -7.77
CA ALA A 36 -0.23 4.34 -6.42
C ALA A 36 1.14 4.57 -5.76
N GLY A 37 1.22 5.61 -4.92
CA GLY A 37 2.46 5.96 -4.24
C GLY A 37 2.37 7.25 -3.44
N TYR A 38 3.47 7.59 -2.77
CA TYR A 38 3.65 8.86 -2.09
C TYR A 38 4.45 9.80 -2.98
N PHE A 39 3.92 10.99 -3.28
CA PHE A 39 4.49 11.96 -4.21
C PHE A 39 4.44 13.36 -3.60
N ASP A 40 5.57 14.07 -3.65
CA ASP A 40 5.80 15.43 -3.15
C ASP A 40 5.27 15.69 -1.72
N THR A 41 3.96 15.88 -1.59
CA THR A 41 3.26 16.25 -0.36
C THR A 41 2.02 15.37 -0.06
N GLY A 42 1.80 14.26 -0.78
CA GLY A 42 0.57 13.50 -0.65
C GLY A 42 0.60 12.08 -1.20
N ILE A 43 -0.51 11.36 -0.99
CA ILE A 43 -0.76 10.03 -1.52
C ILE A 43 -1.52 10.14 -2.84
N ARG A 44 -1.04 9.44 -3.88
CA ARG A 44 -1.80 9.16 -5.09
C ARG A 44 -2.23 7.70 -5.06
N LEU A 45 -3.51 7.44 -5.27
CA LEU A 45 -4.13 6.11 -5.26
C LEU A 45 -4.69 5.78 -6.63
N SER A 46 -4.81 4.48 -6.91
CA SER A 46 -5.47 4.01 -8.13
C SER A 46 -6.95 4.43 -8.14
N LEU A 47 -7.44 4.84 -9.32
CA LEU A 47 -8.83 5.21 -9.50
C LEU A 47 -9.76 4.00 -9.24
N PRO A 48 -10.73 4.07 -8.30
CA PRO A 48 -11.70 3.00 -8.10
C PRO A 48 -12.69 2.95 -9.27
N PRO A 49 -13.15 1.74 -9.68
CA PRO A 49 -14.10 1.60 -10.76
C PRO A 49 -15.50 2.10 -10.34
N PRO A 50 -16.33 2.61 -11.28
CA PRO A 50 -17.66 3.15 -10.96
C PRO A 50 -18.62 2.14 -10.32
N ASP A 51 -18.47 0.85 -10.66
CA ASP A 51 -19.27 -0.25 -10.14
C ASP A 51 -18.86 -0.70 -8.72
N LEU A 52 -17.75 -0.18 -8.21
CA LEU A 52 -17.17 -0.53 -6.91
C LEU A 52 -17.00 -2.05 -6.71
N ALA A 53 -16.60 -2.77 -7.76
CA ALA A 53 -16.31 -4.20 -7.66
C ALA A 53 -15.39 -4.50 -6.46
N TYR A 54 -15.85 -5.39 -5.58
CA TYR A 54 -15.25 -5.64 -4.25
C TYR A 54 -13.73 -5.85 -4.31
N GLU A 55 -13.26 -6.66 -5.26
CA GLU A 55 -11.83 -6.96 -5.41
C GLU A 55 -11.01 -5.68 -5.73
N ARG A 56 -11.51 -4.81 -6.60
CA ARG A 56 -10.80 -3.59 -7.01
C ARG A 56 -10.81 -2.55 -5.91
N VAL A 57 -11.94 -2.34 -5.24
CA VAL A 57 -12.00 -1.39 -4.12
C VAL A 57 -11.15 -1.84 -2.94
N THR A 58 -11.08 -3.15 -2.67
CA THR A 58 -10.20 -3.71 -1.63
C THR A 58 -8.72 -3.50 -1.97
N GLN A 59 -8.34 -3.62 -3.24
CA GLN A 59 -6.98 -3.30 -3.69
C GLN A 59 -6.64 -1.81 -3.50
N VAL A 60 -7.53 -0.89 -3.91
CA VAL A 60 -7.34 0.56 -3.69
C VAL A 60 -7.22 0.88 -2.20
N ARG A 61 -8.02 0.22 -1.35
CA ARG A 61 -7.90 0.31 0.11
C ARG A 61 -6.55 -0.19 0.60
N GLY A 62 -6.05 -1.30 0.07
CA GLY A 62 -4.74 -1.86 0.44
C GLY A 62 -3.56 -0.97 0.04
N GLU A 63 -3.67 -0.25 -1.08
CA GLU A 63 -2.71 0.79 -1.46
C GLU A 63 -2.71 1.92 -0.42
N ALA A 64 -3.90 2.44 -0.09
CA ALA A 64 -4.07 3.52 0.87
C ALA A 64 -3.55 3.14 2.27
N ASP A 65 -3.97 1.99 2.78
CA ASP A 65 -3.59 1.53 4.12
C ASP A 65 -2.08 1.27 4.20
N GLY A 66 -1.47 0.65 3.18
CA GLY A 66 -0.02 0.40 3.15
C GLY A 66 0.81 1.69 3.13
N ILE A 67 0.44 2.66 2.30
CA ILE A 67 1.15 3.95 2.23
C ILE A 67 0.95 4.75 3.54
N ALA A 68 -0.26 4.74 4.10
CA ALA A 68 -0.54 5.43 5.35
C ALA A 68 0.24 4.83 6.53
N LEU A 69 0.33 3.49 6.62
CA LEU A 69 1.15 2.82 7.63
C LEU A 69 2.63 3.15 7.46
N TRP A 70 3.12 3.15 6.21
CA TRP A 70 4.49 3.59 5.91
C TRP A 70 4.76 4.99 6.46
N LEU A 71 3.90 5.97 6.15
CA LEU A 71 4.04 7.33 6.68
C LEU A 71 4.00 7.38 8.21
N ARG A 72 3.21 6.50 8.85
CA ARG A 72 3.03 6.50 10.31
C ARG A 72 4.19 5.88 11.07
N HIS A 73 4.84 4.86 10.52
CA HIS A 73 5.73 3.97 11.27
C HIS A 73 7.14 3.83 10.70
N HIS A 74 7.39 4.33 9.49
CA HIS A 74 8.72 4.33 8.90
C HIS A 74 9.50 5.60 9.30
N ASP A 75 10.72 5.41 9.81
CA ASP A 75 11.67 6.51 10.04
C ASP A 75 12.81 6.40 9.03
N ARG A 76 12.87 7.36 8.10
CA ARG A 76 13.86 7.38 7.02
C ARG A 76 15.30 7.47 7.54
N SER A 77 15.52 8.19 8.64
CA SER A 77 16.86 8.40 9.20
C SER A 77 17.39 7.12 9.85
N VAL A 78 16.54 6.42 10.59
CA VAL A 78 16.84 5.14 11.22
C VAL A 78 17.06 4.09 10.13
N HIS A 79 16.18 4.02 9.14
CA HIS A 79 16.31 3.06 8.04
C HIS A 79 17.61 3.25 7.26
N ALA A 80 17.95 4.50 6.91
CA ALA A 80 19.19 4.81 6.20
C ALA A 80 20.43 4.46 7.04
N ARG A 81 20.41 4.72 8.35
CA ARG A 81 21.51 4.41 9.26
C ARG A 81 21.84 2.91 9.33
N TYR A 82 20.82 2.06 9.27
CA TYR A 82 20.99 0.60 9.38
C TYR A 82 20.97 -0.12 8.03
N SER A 83 20.77 0.61 6.92
CA SER A 83 20.71 0.03 5.58
C SER A 83 22.03 -0.64 5.21
N PRO A 84 22.02 -1.93 4.80
CA PRO A 84 23.23 -2.63 4.35
C PRO A 84 23.88 -1.96 3.13
N GLY A 85 25.19 -2.16 2.98
CA GLY A 85 25.96 -1.67 1.83
C GLY A 85 25.75 -2.48 0.55
N SER A 86 25.56 -3.81 0.67
CA SER A 86 25.31 -4.68 -0.49
C SER A 86 23.93 -4.42 -1.09
N THR A 87 23.84 -4.35 -2.41
CA THR A 87 22.59 -4.13 -3.16
C THR A 87 21.53 -5.18 -2.81
N VAL A 88 21.90 -6.47 -2.79
CA VAL A 88 20.98 -7.56 -2.47
C VAL A 88 20.52 -7.48 -1.02
N ALA A 89 21.45 -7.23 -0.10
CA ALA A 89 21.12 -7.11 1.33
C ALA A 89 20.23 -5.90 1.60
N ARG A 90 20.46 -4.77 0.90
CA ARG A 90 19.62 -3.58 0.97
C ARG A 90 18.21 -3.84 0.46
N ALA A 91 18.07 -4.52 -0.69
CA ALA A 91 16.76 -4.88 -1.22
C ALA A 91 15.97 -5.75 -0.24
N ALA A 92 16.62 -6.75 0.39
CA ALA A 92 15.99 -7.55 1.44
C ALA A 92 15.61 -6.71 2.67
N PHE A 93 16.49 -5.80 3.09
CA PHE A 93 16.25 -4.89 4.21
C PHE A 93 15.05 -3.96 3.98
N ASP A 94 14.92 -3.39 2.78
CA ASP A 94 13.79 -2.52 2.40
C ASP A 94 12.46 -3.28 2.41
N VAL A 95 12.46 -4.53 1.93
CA VAL A 95 11.28 -5.41 1.98
C VAL A 95 10.91 -5.75 3.43
N LEU A 96 11.89 -6.09 4.26
CA LEU A 96 11.65 -6.40 5.67
C LEU A 96 11.09 -5.19 6.44
N GLU A 97 11.55 -3.99 6.12
CA GLU A 97 11.00 -2.77 6.71
C GLU A 97 9.53 -2.56 6.31
N THR A 98 9.19 -2.81 5.04
CA THR A 98 7.79 -2.78 4.58
C THR A 98 6.93 -3.75 5.37
N VAL A 99 7.41 -4.99 5.56
CA VAL A 99 6.70 -6.02 6.34
C VAL A 99 6.54 -5.61 7.80
N ARG A 100 7.57 -5.02 8.41
CA ARG A 100 7.51 -4.54 9.81
C ARG A 100 6.40 -3.51 9.97
N VAL A 101 6.36 -2.51 9.10
CA VAL A 101 5.37 -1.43 9.14
C VAL A 101 3.95 -1.94 8.90
N GLU A 102 3.77 -2.79 7.88
CA GLU A 102 2.48 -3.41 7.58
C GLU A 102 1.98 -4.28 8.75
N SER A 103 2.87 -5.06 9.36
CA SER A 103 2.54 -5.94 10.49
C SER A 103 2.06 -5.18 11.72
N LEU A 104 2.68 -4.04 12.04
CA LEU A 104 2.24 -3.17 13.13
C LEU A 104 0.80 -2.68 12.93
N GLY A 105 0.44 -2.34 11.69
CA GLY A 105 -0.92 -1.92 11.34
C GLY A 105 -1.96 -3.04 11.48
N CYS A 106 -1.57 -4.28 11.18
CA CYS A 106 -2.47 -5.44 11.21
C CYS A 106 -2.85 -5.91 12.62
N GLN A 107 -2.01 -5.68 13.64
CA GLN A 107 -2.19 -6.23 14.99
C GLN A 107 -3.57 -5.94 15.62
N HIS A 108 -4.15 -4.78 15.33
CA HIS A 108 -5.41 -4.32 15.93
C HIS A 108 -6.52 -4.06 14.91
N ARG A 109 -6.27 -4.32 13.61
CA ARG A 109 -7.16 -3.89 12.52
C ARG A 109 -7.26 -4.98 11.45
N SER A 110 -8.13 -5.96 11.69
CA SER A 110 -8.36 -7.10 10.78
C SER A 110 -8.71 -6.67 9.34
N GLY A 111 -9.45 -5.56 9.17
CA GLY A 111 -9.76 -5.01 7.85
C GLY A 111 -8.53 -4.54 7.07
N ILE A 112 -7.54 -3.94 7.74
CA ILE A 112 -6.27 -3.55 7.10
C ILE A 112 -5.53 -4.80 6.63
N SER A 113 -5.49 -5.85 7.46
CA SER A 113 -4.86 -7.11 7.08
C SER A 113 -5.47 -7.70 5.82
N GLN A 114 -6.79 -7.64 5.67
CA GLN A 114 -7.48 -8.12 4.46
C GLN A 114 -7.14 -7.26 3.23
N ASN A 115 -7.12 -5.94 3.39
CA ASN A 115 -6.79 -5.00 2.31
C ASN A 115 -5.35 -5.20 1.82
N LEU A 116 -4.39 -5.31 2.74
CA LEU A 116 -2.98 -5.57 2.43
C LEU A 116 -2.78 -6.93 1.77
N ALA A 117 -3.49 -7.96 2.24
CA ALA A 117 -3.47 -9.29 1.62
C ALA A 117 -3.99 -9.25 0.18
N ALA A 118 -5.12 -8.57 -0.08
CA ALA A 118 -5.67 -8.41 -1.41
C ALA A 118 -4.70 -7.68 -2.35
N ARG A 119 -4.08 -6.58 -1.88
CA ARG A 119 -3.03 -5.87 -2.63
C ARG A 119 -1.85 -6.77 -2.95
N ARG A 120 -1.36 -7.53 -1.97
CA ARG A 120 -0.22 -8.45 -2.16
C ARG A 120 -0.56 -9.54 -3.16
N GLN A 121 -1.76 -10.11 -3.07
CA GLN A 121 -2.21 -11.14 -4.00
C GLN A 121 -2.31 -10.60 -5.43
N ALA A 122 -2.81 -9.38 -5.61
CA ALA A 122 -2.84 -8.70 -6.90
C ALA A 122 -1.42 -8.48 -7.46
N TYR A 123 -0.49 -8.01 -6.62
CA TYR A 123 0.92 -7.87 -6.99
C TYR A 123 1.52 -9.20 -7.47
N CYS A 124 1.32 -10.29 -6.72
CA CYS A 124 1.82 -11.61 -7.10
C CYS A 124 1.27 -12.06 -8.46
N ARG A 125 -0.02 -11.85 -8.73
CA ARG A 125 -0.63 -12.14 -10.04
C ARG A 125 0.00 -11.29 -11.16
N THR A 126 0.20 -10.00 -10.93
CA THR A 126 0.83 -9.11 -11.92
C THR A 126 2.28 -9.50 -12.22
N GLN A 127 3.03 -9.99 -11.23
CA GLN A 127 4.38 -10.51 -11.43
C GLN A 127 4.41 -11.93 -12.02
N GLY A 128 3.25 -12.57 -12.24
CA GLY A 128 3.15 -13.93 -12.77
C GLY A 128 3.57 -15.01 -11.77
N TYR A 129 3.65 -14.70 -10.48
CA TYR A 129 4.06 -15.65 -9.44
C TYR A 129 3.04 -16.78 -9.25
N ASP A 130 1.80 -16.57 -9.64
CA ASP A 130 0.75 -17.59 -9.71
C ASP A 130 1.06 -18.72 -10.70
N ARG A 131 2.02 -18.50 -11.62
CA ARG A 131 2.40 -19.46 -12.68
C ARG A 131 3.77 -20.10 -12.45
N VAL A 132 4.46 -19.73 -11.37
CA VAL A 132 5.77 -20.28 -11.04
C VAL A 132 5.58 -21.68 -10.44
N ALA A 133 5.84 -22.71 -11.24
CA ALA A 133 5.75 -24.10 -10.84
C ALA A 133 7.12 -24.74 -10.51
N GLU A 134 8.20 -24.14 -11.01
CA GLU A 134 9.56 -24.66 -10.90
C GLU A 134 10.49 -23.61 -10.31
N ARG A 135 11.49 -24.08 -9.54
CA ARG A 135 12.50 -23.22 -8.96
C ARG A 135 13.51 -22.83 -10.06
N GLY A 136 13.45 -21.59 -10.55
CA GLY A 136 14.44 -21.09 -11.50
C GLY A 136 15.80 -20.88 -10.83
N ASP A 137 16.89 -21.13 -11.56
CA ASP A 137 18.30 -20.97 -11.14
C ASP A 137 18.76 -19.50 -11.00
N GLY A 138 17.87 -18.60 -10.58
CA GLY A 138 18.12 -17.17 -10.51
C GLY A 138 19.23 -16.81 -9.52
N GLN A 139 20.32 -16.25 -10.05
CA GLN A 139 21.46 -15.72 -9.30
C GLN A 139 21.05 -14.59 -8.36
N PHE A 140 21.21 -14.79 -7.06
CA PHE A 140 21.36 -13.71 -6.08
C PHE A 140 22.78 -13.13 -6.23
N ALA A 141 23.06 -12.43 -7.33
CA ALA A 141 24.33 -11.74 -7.57
C ALA A 141 24.25 -10.28 -7.06
#